data_AF-A0A533T8B7-F1
#
_entry.id   AF-A0A533T8B7-F1
#
_cell.length_a   1.000
_cell.length_b   1.000
_cell.length_c   1.000
_cell.angle_alpha   90.00
_cell.angle_beta   90.00
_cell.angle_gamma   90.00
#
_symmetry.space_group_name_H-M   'P 1'
#
loop_
_entity.id
_entity.type
_entity.pdbx_description
1 polymer ?
#
loop_
_entity_poly.entity_id
_entity_poly.type
_entity_poly.pdbx_seq_one_letter_code
_entity_poly.pdbx_strand_id
1 'polypeptide(L)'
;MKLFAATIVSTCFGIGYFPVAPGTVTSALAVMCYAFVPAMHNASVLISLVLICIPAGIWAGTIMERQHGSDPSIVTIDELAGQWLALVALPEGLLPVVLSFVFFRFFDIAKPGPVDAVQR
;
A
#
# COMPACT_ATOMS: atom_id res chain seq x y z
N MET A 1 -1.91 20.96 11.59
CA MET A 1 -2.63 19.71 11.95
C MET A 1 -2.94 18.83 10.74
N LYS A 2 -3.63 19.34 9.70
CA LYS A 2 -3.97 18.53 8.51
C LYS A 2 -2.77 17.93 7.77
N LEU A 3 -1.71 18.72 7.53
CA LEU A 3 -0.50 18.23 6.86
C LEU A 3 0.17 17.09 7.65
N PHE A 4 0.37 17.27 8.96
CA PHE A 4 0.94 16.24 9.82
C PHE A 4 0.17 14.91 9.75
N ALA A 5 -1.17 14.97 9.83
CA ALA A 5 -2.01 13.78 9.70
C ALA A 5 -1.92 13.16 8.30
N ALA A 6 -1.94 13.97 7.24
CA ALA A 6 -1.78 13.50 5.87
C ALA A 6 -0.42 12.83 5.66
N THR A 7 0.67 13.39 6.21
CA THR A 7 2.00 12.79 6.17
C THR A 7 1.99 11.42 6.83
N ILE A 8 1.45 11.29 8.06
CA ILE A 8 1.39 10.01 8.75
C ILE A 8 0.61 8.97 7.93
N VAL A 9 -0.56 9.34 7.41
CA VAL A 9 -1.43 8.43 6.66
C VAL A 9 -0.76 8.00 5.35
N SER A 10 -0.36 8.96 4.51
CA SER A 10 0.20 8.69 3.19
C SER A 10 1.53 7.94 3.22
N THR A 11 2.40 8.25 4.17
CA THR A 11 3.72 7.62 4.29
C THR A 11 3.70 6.31 5.10
N CYS A 12 2.51 5.84 5.52
CA CYS A 12 2.38 4.69 6.41
C CYS A 12 3.23 4.83 7.69
N PHE A 13 2.99 5.89 8.46
CA PHE A 13 3.71 6.22 9.70
C PHE A 13 5.21 6.52 9.49
N GLY A 14 5.56 7.15 8.38
CA GLY A 14 6.92 7.62 8.08
C GLY A 14 7.77 6.66 7.26
N ILE A 15 7.25 5.48 6.91
CA ILE A 15 7.96 4.49 6.09
C ILE A 15 8.21 4.98 4.67
N GLY A 16 7.29 5.79 4.13
CA GLY A 16 7.46 6.46 2.84
C GLY A 16 8.72 7.32 2.74
N TYR A 17 9.34 7.70 3.86
CA TYR A 17 10.64 8.42 3.88
C TYR A 17 11.85 7.49 3.79
N PHE A 18 11.67 6.18 3.67
CA PHE A 18 12.78 5.25 3.54
C PHE A 18 13.58 5.58 2.26
N PRO A 19 14.91 5.69 2.34
CA PRO A 19 15.72 6.33 1.29
C PRO A 19 15.78 5.55 -0.02
N VAL A 20 15.48 4.25 -0.01
CA VAL A 20 15.61 3.36 -1.16
C VAL A 20 14.34 2.53 -1.34
N ALA A 21 13.64 2.74 -2.45
CA ALA A 21 12.42 2.01 -2.80
C ALA A 21 11.36 1.98 -1.67
N PRO A 22 10.89 3.15 -1.19
CA PRO A 22 9.96 3.25 -0.07
C PRO A 22 8.69 2.40 -0.26
N GLY A 23 8.10 2.36 -1.46
CA GLY A 23 6.97 1.48 -1.77
C GLY A 23 7.26 -0.01 -1.55
N THR A 24 8.48 -0.47 -1.82
CA THR A 24 8.89 -1.87 -1.55
C THR A 24 8.98 -2.14 -0.05
N VAL A 25 9.51 -1.19 0.73
CA VAL A 25 9.55 -1.30 2.19
C VAL A 25 8.15 -1.30 2.78
N THR A 26 7.25 -0.47 2.25
CA THR A 26 5.84 -0.46 2.66
C THR A 26 5.13 -1.76 2.32
N SER A 27 5.30 -2.32 1.12
CA SER A 27 4.76 -3.64 0.77
C SER A 27 5.34 -4.76 1.65
N ALA A 28 6.62 -4.68 2.00
CA ALA A 28 7.26 -5.64 2.91
C ALA A 28 6.63 -5.55 4.32
N LEU A 29 6.39 -4.33 4.82
CA LEU A 29 5.66 -4.15 6.08
C LEU A 29 4.24 -4.72 5.97
N ALA A 30 3.53 -4.45 4.88
CA ALA A 30 2.16 -4.90 4.69
C ALA A 30 2.03 -6.43 4.81
N VAL A 31 2.95 -7.18 4.18
CA VAL A 31 3.00 -8.65 4.29
C VAL A 31 3.49 -9.14 5.66
N MET A 32 4.40 -8.41 6.33
CA MET A 32 4.79 -8.71 7.71
C MET A 32 3.62 -8.55 8.68
N CYS A 33 2.83 -7.47 8.54
CA CYS A 33 1.62 -7.26 9.33
C CYS A 33 0.65 -8.44 9.15
N TYR A 34 0.39 -8.87 7.91
CA TYR A 34 -0.45 -10.03 7.66
C TYR A 34 0.10 -11.31 8.31
N ALA A 35 1.40 -11.58 8.16
CA ALA A 35 2.02 -12.80 8.66
C ALA A 35 2.07 -12.89 10.20
N PHE A 36 2.16 -11.76 10.90
CA PHE A 36 2.32 -11.72 12.36
C PHE A 36 1.06 -11.32 13.13
N VAL A 37 0.02 -10.83 12.45
CA VAL A 37 -1.24 -10.41 13.09
C VAL A 37 -2.37 -11.39 12.69
N PRO A 38 -2.72 -12.38 13.53
CA PRO A 38 -3.68 -13.43 13.17
C PRO A 38 -5.06 -12.91 12.74
N ALA A 39 -5.49 -11.76 13.27
CA ALA A 39 -6.75 -11.14 12.87
C ALA A 39 -6.81 -10.77 11.38
N MET A 40 -5.65 -10.54 10.74
CA MET A 40 -5.56 -10.21 9.32
C MET A 40 -5.77 -11.41 8.40
N HIS A 41 -5.76 -12.65 8.91
CA HIS A 41 -6.15 -13.82 8.10
C HIS A 41 -7.66 -13.85 7.84
N ASN A 42 -8.45 -13.07 8.58
CA ASN A 42 -9.86 -12.89 8.30
C ASN A 42 -10.06 -11.93 7.12
N ALA A 43 -10.60 -12.44 6.01
CA ALA A 43 -10.85 -11.66 4.79
C ALA A 43 -11.69 -10.39 5.06
N SER A 44 -12.68 -10.45 5.94
CA SER A 44 -13.50 -9.28 6.28
C SER A 44 -12.69 -8.17 6.96
N VAL A 45 -11.69 -8.54 7.77
CA VAL A 45 -10.77 -7.58 8.42
C VAL A 45 -9.89 -6.93 7.37
N LEU A 46 -9.26 -7.71 6.48
CA LEU A 46 -8.43 -7.17 5.39
C LEU A 46 -9.22 -6.25 4.47
N ILE A 47 -10.41 -6.67 4.02
CA ILE A 47 -11.28 -5.86 3.16
C ILE A 47 -11.63 -4.56 3.88
N SER A 48 -11.96 -4.60 5.17
CA SER A 48 -12.26 -3.40 5.94
C SER A 48 -11.07 -2.44 6.01
N LEU A 49 -9.85 -2.96 6.23
CA LEU A 49 -8.63 -2.16 6.23
C LEU A 49 -8.39 -1.50 4.87
N VAL A 50 -8.51 -2.25 3.77
CA VAL A 50 -8.38 -1.72 2.41
C VAL A 50 -9.41 -0.63 2.13
N LEU A 51 -10.68 -0.86 2.48
CA LEU A 51 -11.76 0.12 2.30
C LEU A 51 -11.57 1.40 3.13
N ILE A 52 -10.83 1.35 4.24
CA ILE A 52 -10.43 2.53 5.01
C ILE A 52 -9.24 3.23 4.35
N CYS A 53 -8.24 2.47 3.89
CA CYS A 53 -7.04 3.01 3.26
C CYS A 53 -7.34 3.80 1.98
N ILE A 54 -8.31 3.38 1.16
CA ILE A 54 -8.65 4.07 -0.09
C ILE A 54 -9.07 5.55 0.13
N PRO A 55 -10.15 5.87 0.86
CA PRO A 55 -10.55 7.26 1.08
C PRO A 55 -9.51 8.05 1.90
N ALA A 56 -8.85 7.41 2.86
CA ALA A 56 -7.77 8.04 3.64
C ALA A 56 -6.58 8.41 2.75
N GLY A 57 -6.21 7.53 1.82
CA GLY A 57 -5.14 7.71 0.86
C GLY A 57 -5.46 8.80 -0.17
N ILE A 58 -6.68 8.83 -0.72
CA ILE A 58 -7.11 9.92 -1.62
C ILE A 58 -7.02 11.28 -0.92
N TRP A 59 -7.55 11.36 0.31
CA TRP A 59 -7.51 12.59 1.10
C TRP A 59 -6.07 13.03 1.42
N ALA A 60 -5.24 12.11 1.92
CA ALA A 60 -3.87 12.39 2.30
C ALA A 60 -3.00 12.71 1.08
N GLY A 61 -3.11 11.93 0.02
CA GLY A 61 -2.43 12.12 -1.26
C GLY A 61 -2.70 13.50 -1.85
N THR A 62 -3.96 13.94 -1.90
CA THR A 62 -4.33 15.29 -2.38
C THR A 62 -3.61 16.41 -1.61
N ILE A 63 -3.40 16.24 -0.29
CA ILE A 63 -2.68 17.21 0.54
C ILE A 63 -1.17 17.13 0.26
N MET A 64 -0.63 15.91 0.14
CA MET A 64 0.79 15.67 -0.11
C MET A 64 1.23 16.16 -1.49
N GLU A 65 0.39 16.01 -2.52
CA GLU A 65 0.66 16.51 -3.87
C GLU A 65 0.84 18.03 -3.91
N ARG A 66 0.03 18.76 -3.13
CA ARG A 66 0.15 20.22 -3.02
C ARG A 66 1.46 20.65 -2.36
N GLN A 67 2.04 19.80 -1.51
CA GLN A 67 3.24 20.10 -0.74
C GLN A 67 4.52 19.62 -1.44
N HIS A 68 4.47 18.48 -2.12
CA HIS A 68 5.64 17.77 -2.65
C HIS A 68 5.66 17.67 -4.18
N GLY A 69 4.63 18.15 -4.87
CA GLY A 69 4.46 18.00 -6.31
C GLY A 69 3.63 16.76 -6.68
N SER A 70 3.37 16.59 -7.97
CA SER A 70 2.56 15.48 -8.49
C SER A 70 3.18 14.13 -8.15
N ASP A 71 2.34 13.17 -7.75
CA ASP A 71 2.70 11.77 -7.49
C ASP A 71 4.01 11.58 -6.68
N PRO A 72 4.10 12.14 -5.46
CA PRO A 72 5.33 12.12 -4.70
C PRO A 72 5.60 10.71 -4.17
N SER A 73 6.77 10.15 -4.51
CA SER A 73 7.20 8.79 -4.13
C SER A 73 7.17 8.41 -2.65
N ILE A 74 6.98 9.39 -1.75
CA ILE A 74 6.83 9.18 -0.30
C ILE A 74 5.40 8.80 0.10
N VAL A 75 4.41 9.02 -0.77
CA VAL A 75 3.04 8.53 -0.59
C VAL A 75 3.08 7.07 -0.98
N THR A 76 2.91 6.18 0.01
CA THR A 76 3.00 4.73 -0.21
C THR A 76 1.81 3.94 0.35
N ILE A 77 0.71 4.62 0.67
CA ILE A 77 -0.47 4.00 1.27
C ILE A 77 -1.20 3.09 0.29
N ASP A 78 -1.06 3.34 -1.00
CA ASP A 78 -1.51 2.50 -2.09
C ASP A 78 -0.74 1.18 -2.16
N GLU A 79 0.56 1.14 -1.89
CA GLU A 79 1.31 -0.12 -1.75
C GLU A 79 0.85 -0.94 -0.55
N LEU A 80 0.54 -0.29 0.57
CA LEU A 80 0.00 -0.96 1.76
C LEU A 80 -1.37 -1.58 1.45
N ALA A 81 -2.27 -0.79 0.86
CA ALA A 81 -3.63 -1.21 0.54
C ALA A 81 -3.66 -2.29 -0.56
N GLY A 82 -2.86 -2.12 -1.61
CA GLY A 82 -2.76 -3.06 -2.72
C GLY A 82 -2.19 -4.41 -2.30
N GLN A 83 -1.18 -4.41 -1.42
CA GLN A 83 -0.61 -5.64 -0.88
C GLN A 83 -1.62 -6.42 -0.03
N TRP A 84 -2.36 -5.74 0.84
CA TRP A 84 -3.43 -6.35 1.63
C TRP A 84 -4.57 -6.87 0.76
N LEU A 85 -4.94 -6.13 -0.28
CA LEU A 85 -5.95 -6.57 -1.25
C LEU A 85 -5.53 -7.86 -1.97
N ALA A 86 -4.25 -7.96 -2.37
CA ALA A 86 -3.71 -9.17 -3.01
C ALA A 86 -3.76 -10.41 -2.11
N LEU A 87 -3.78 -10.23 -0.79
CA LEU A 87 -3.83 -11.30 0.21
C LEU A 87 -5.25 -11.76 0.56
N VAL A 88 -6.30 -10.98 0.26
CA VAL A 88 -7.69 -11.24 0.69
C VAL A 88 -8.19 -12.64 0.33
N ALA A 89 -7.84 -13.13 -0.87
CA ALA A 89 -8.36 -14.38 -1.42
C ALA A 89 -7.35 -15.54 -1.36
N LEU A 90 -6.20 -15.33 -0.73
CA LEU A 90 -5.13 -16.33 -0.67
C LEU A 90 -5.24 -17.16 0.62
N PRO A 91 -4.87 -18.46 0.56
CA PRO A 91 -4.79 -19.28 1.77
C PRO A 91 -3.66 -18.78 2.69
N GLU A 92 -3.74 -19.15 3.96
CA GLU A 92 -2.68 -18.87 4.92
C GLU A 92 -1.39 -19.62 4.58
N GLY A 93 -0.24 -19.03 4.93
CA GLY A 93 1.06 -19.67 4.82
C GLY A 93 2.14 -18.80 4.18
N LEU A 94 3.40 -19.22 4.32
CA LEU A 94 4.55 -18.45 3.86
C LEU A 94 4.59 -18.27 2.34
N LEU A 95 4.20 -19.31 1.58
CA LEU A 95 4.23 -19.25 0.12
C LEU A 95 3.25 -18.20 -0.43
N PRO A 96 1.95 -18.17 -0.05
CA PRO A 96 1.04 -17.09 -0.42
C PRO A 96 1.53 -15.69 -0.04
N VAL A 97 2.13 -15.53 1.15
CA VAL A 97 2.73 -14.26 1.60
C VAL A 97 3.84 -13.81 0.64
N VAL A 98 4.79 -14.68 0.32
CA VAL A 98 5.89 -14.38 -0.61
C VAL A 98 5.37 -14.10 -2.02
N LEU A 99 4.46 -14.94 -2.54
CA LEU A 99 3.92 -14.77 -3.89
C LEU A 99 3.12 -13.48 -4.00
N SER A 100 2.31 -13.14 -2.99
CA SER A 100 1.58 -11.87 -2.98
C SER A 100 2.54 -10.69 -3.05
N PHE A 101 3.64 -10.70 -2.30
CA PHE A 101 4.65 -9.63 -2.32
C PHE A 101 5.28 -9.51 -3.71
N VAL A 102 5.78 -10.62 -4.26
CA VAL A 102 6.49 -10.62 -5.54
C VAL A 102 5.56 -10.22 -6.68
N PHE A 103 4.38 -10.83 -6.79
CA PHE A 103 3.46 -10.53 -7.88
C PHE A 103 2.85 -9.13 -7.77
N PHE A 104 2.47 -8.68 -6.57
CA PHE A 104 1.98 -7.32 -6.39
C PHE A 104 3.02 -6.30 -6.84
N ARG A 105 4.26 -6.39 -6.34
CA ARG A 105 5.34 -5.47 -6.75
C ARG A 105 5.63 -5.55 -8.24
N PHE A 106 5.63 -6.75 -8.81
CA PHE A 106 5.84 -6.91 -10.24
C PHE A 106 4.77 -6.18 -11.06
N PHE A 107 3.49 -6.39 -10.78
CA PHE A 107 2.39 -5.75 -11.53
C PHE A 107 2.25 -4.26 -11.24
N ASP A 108 2.53 -3.83 -10.01
CA ASP A 108 2.53 -2.42 -9.61
C ASP A 108 3.64 -1.61 -10.32
N ILE A 109 4.82 -2.21 -10.50
CA ILE A 109 5.94 -1.55 -11.20
C ILE A 109 5.79 -1.65 -12.72
N ALA A 110 5.44 -2.84 -13.23
CA ALA A 110 5.42 -3.10 -14.67
C ALA A 110 4.16 -2.54 -15.37
N LYS A 111 3.05 -2.39 -14.64
CA LYS A 111 1.77 -1.84 -15.10
C LYS A 111 1.33 -2.31 -16.50
N PRO A 112 1.31 -3.63 -16.78
CA PRO A 112 1.08 -4.11 -18.13
C PRO A 112 -0.34 -3.80 -18.63
N GLY A 113 -0.45 -3.45 -19.92
CA GLY A 113 -1.73 -3.37 -20.64
C GLY A 113 -2.63 -2.21 -20.17
N PRO A 114 -3.88 -2.47 -19.75
CA PRO A 114 -4.84 -1.41 -19.40
C PRO A 114 -4.40 -0.49 -18.27
N VAL A 115 -3.53 -0.96 -17.36
CA VAL A 115 -3.10 -0.17 -16.20
C VAL A 115 -2.29 1.06 -16.65
N ASP A 116 -1.33 0.90 -17.58
CA ASP A 116 -0.59 2.01 -18.16
C ASP A 116 -1.50 2.97 -18.96
N ALA A 117 -2.53 2.43 -19.63
CA ALA A 117 -3.44 3.24 -20.44
C ALA A 117 -4.30 4.23 -19.63
N VAL A 118 -4.57 3.93 -18.35
CA VAL A 118 -5.41 4.76 -17.47
C VAL A 118 -4.58 5.77 -16.66
N GLN A 119 -3.24 5.65 -16.65
CA GLN A 119 -2.37 6.61 -15.96
C GLN A 119 -1.98 7.85 -16.78
N ARG A 120 -2.29 7.87 -18.08
CA ARG A 120 -1.99 8.97 -19.02
C ARG A 120 -3.17 9.93 -19.17
#